data_AF-M0FB71-F1
#
_entry.id   AF-M0FB71-F1
#
_cell.length_a   1.000
_cell.length_b   1.000
_cell.length_c   1.000
_cell.angle_alpha   90.00
_cell.angle_beta   90.00
_cell.angle_gamma   90.00
#
_symmetry.space_group_name_H-M   'P 1'
#
loop_
_entity.id
_entity.type
_entity.pdbx_description
1 polymer ?
#
loop_
_entity_poly.entity_id
_entity_poly.type
_entity_poly.pdbx_seq_one_letter_code
_entity_poly.pdbx_strand_id
1 'polypeptide(L)'
;MDDTPLHERMRRYEALASEARKTAERRDEVGKAIGKRLAASVTDAVEREGANVEVLGRSADGGRYRFAARLDRAALVAALTETLPDGFVVSHVNDDGTLSVEWTGDERTPSKRQHGAVLKAIVAEEMVVDDDGLVESVPTRDRVLARAVELGVDEGDAAARLDRLATLEVVDLDDGYVYPDENFSRY
;
A
#
# COMPACT_ATOMS: atom_id res chain seq x y z
N MET A 1 10.00 36.91 39.42
CA MET A 1 10.08 37.39 38.03
C MET A 1 11.43 36.94 37.50
N ASP A 2 11.52 36.59 36.22
CA ASP A 2 12.81 36.28 35.61
C ASP A 2 13.61 37.59 35.51
N ASP A 3 14.62 37.75 36.38
CA ASP A 3 15.47 38.96 36.47
C ASP A 3 16.52 39.02 35.35
N THR A 4 16.44 38.11 34.37
CA THR A 4 17.31 38.11 33.20
C THR A 4 17.09 39.39 32.36
N PRO A 5 18.14 40.21 32.14
CA PRO A 5 18.05 41.41 31.31
C PRO A 5 17.46 41.13 29.93
N LEU A 6 16.63 42.06 29.42
CA LEU A 6 15.92 41.91 28.13
C LEU A 6 16.84 41.48 26.97
N HIS A 7 18.04 42.03 26.91
CA HIS A 7 19.03 41.74 25.86
C HIS A 7 19.57 40.30 25.93
N GLU A 8 19.71 39.73 27.13
CA GLU A 8 20.12 38.32 27.29
C GLU A 8 18.99 37.37 26.90
N ARG A 9 17.73 37.71 27.22
CA ARG A 9 16.56 36.95 26.77
C ARG A 9 16.40 37.00 25.24
N MET A 10 16.61 38.16 24.62
CA MET A 10 16.57 38.30 23.16
C MET A 10 17.65 37.45 22.48
N ARG A 11 18.90 37.48 22.99
CA ARG A 11 19.97 36.60 22.49
C ARG A 11 19.63 35.12 22.63
N ARG A 12 19.00 34.73 23.74
CA ARG A 12 18.55 33.35 23.95
C ARG A 12 17.45 32.95 22.95
N TYR A 13 16.49 33.83 22.69
CA TYR A 13 15.46 33.58 21.67
C TYR A 13 16.04 33.50 20.26
N GLU A 14 16.99 34.36 19.90
CA GLU A 14 17.69 34.28 18.61
C GLU A 14 18.48 32.98 18.46
N ALA A 15 19.17 32.54 19.51
CA ALA A 15 19.88 31.26 19.53
C ALA A 15 18.92 30.07 19.33
N LEU A 16 17.81 30.05 20.08
CA LEU A 16 16.78 29.01 19.95
C LEU A 16 16.10 29.03 18.57
N ALA A 17 15.84 30.21 18.00
CA ALA A 17 15.28 30.33 16.66
C ALA A 17 16.27 29.85 15.58
N SER A 18 17.56 30.11 15.76
CA SER A 18 18.61 29.58 14.87
C SER A 18 18.72 28.06 14.98
N GLU A 19 18.66 27.51 16.20
CA GLU A 19 18.66 26.07 16.44
C GLU A 19 17.44 25.37 15.85
N ALA A 20 16.25 25.97 16.00
CA ALA A 20 15.02 25.49 15.39
C ALA A 20 15.12 25.48 13.85
N ARG A 21 15.69 26.52 13.24
CA ARG A 21 15.92 26.58 11.78
C ARG A 21 16.88 25.48 11.31
N LYS A 22 18.02 25.31 11.98
CA LYS A 22 18.98 24.24 11.64
C LYS A 22 18.36 22.86 11.78
N THR A 23 17.53 22.65 12.79
CA THR A 23 16.80 21.39 12.98
C THR A 23 15.80 21.16 11.86
N ALA A 24 15.07 22.20 11.43
CA ALA A 24 14.14 22.12 10.30
C ALA A 24 14.86 21.83 8.98
N GLU A 25 15.99 22.51 8.70
CA GLU A 25 16.82 22.24 7.53
C GLU A 25 17.29 20.79 7.48
N ARG A 26 17.82 20.28 8.60
CA ARG A 26 18.25 18.89 8.72
C ARG A 26 17.10 17.89 8.53
N ARG A 27 15.92 18.19 9.09
CA ARG A 27 14.70 17.39 8.89
C ARG A 27 14.33 17.34 7.41
N ASP A 28 14.36 18.48 6.73
CA ASP A 28 13.96 18.57 5.32
C ASP A 28 14.97 17.85 4.40
N GLU A 29 16.27 17.90 4.72
CA GLU A 29 17.31 17.11 4.04
C GLU A 29 17.08 15.60 4.21
N VAL A 30 16.81 15.15 5.44
CA VAL A 30 16.48 13.75 5.73
C VAL A 30 15.21 13.34 4.98
N GLY A 31 14.18 14.20 4.98
CA GLY A 31 12.94 13.98 4.24
C GLY A 31 13.18 13.80 2.74
N LYS A 32 14.01 14.63 2.12
CA LYS A 32 14.40 14.48 0.70
C LYS A 32 15.14 13.17 0.42
N ALA A 33 16.04 12.77 1.32
CA ALA A 33 16.79 11.52 1.19
C ALA A 33 15.90 10.28 1.36
N ILE A 34 14.89 10.34 2.24
CA ILE A 34 13.85 9.31 2.37
C ILE A 34 13.01 9.27 1.10
N GLY A 35 12.52 10.41 0.63
CA GLY A 35 11.69 10.50 -0.59
C GLY A 35 12.39 9.91 -1.83
N LYS A 36 13.69 10.17 -2.00
CA LYS A 36 14.47 9.55 -3.10
C LYS A 36 14.57 8.04 -3.00
N ARG A 37 14.80 7.49 -1.79
CA ARG A 37 14.86 6.04 -1.57
C ARG A 37 13.50 5.39 -1.80
N LEU A 38 12.43 6.01 -1.31
CA LEU A 38 11.06 5.57 -1.56
C LEU A 38 10.74 5.53 -3.07
N ALA A 39 11.07 6.61 -3.79
CA ALA A 39 10.86 6.66 -5.24
C ALA A 39 11.63 5.55 -5.97
N ALA A 40 12.88 5.28 -5.59
CA ALA A 40 13.66 4.18 -6.16
C ALA A 40 13.02 2.81 -5.88
N SER A 41 12.64 2.52 -4.63
CA SER A 41 11.93 1.28 -4.29
C SER A 41 10.64 1.09 -5.11
N VAL A 42 9.88 2.18 -5.32
CA VAL A 42 8.67 2.15 -6.15
C VAL A 42 8.99 1.88 -7.61
N THR A 43 10.02 2.53 -8.17
CA THR A 43 10.47 2.27 -9.54
C THR A 43 10.91 0.83 -9.73
N ASP A 44 11.72 0.29 -8.82
CA ASP A 44 12.22 -1.09 -8.89
C ASP A 44 11.06 -2.10 -8.83
N ALA A 45 10.06 -1.87 -7.97
CA ALA A 45 8.87 -2.72 -7.88
C ALA A 45 8.01 -2.65 -9.16
N VAL A 46 7.85 -1.46 -9.75
CA VAL A 46 7.15 -1.27 -11.02
C VAL A 46 7.92 -1.93 -12.17
N GLU A 47 9.25 -1.86 -12.21
CA GLU A 47 10.04 -2.56 -13.23
C GLU A 47 9.93 -4.08 -13.11
N ARG A 48 9.80 -4.60 -11.88
CA ARG A 48 9.66 -6.04 -11.60
C ARG A 48 8.28 -6.59 -12.00
N GLU A 49 7.20 -5.88 -11.67
CA GLU A 49 5.82 -6.39 -11.77
C GLU A 49 4.93 -5.67 -12.81
N GLY A 50 5.36 -4.50 -13.30
CA GLY A 50 4.48 -3.46 -13.89
C GLY A 50 3.87 -3.72 -15.26
N ALA A 51 4.07 -4.90 -15.87
CA ALA A 51 3.34 -5.28 -17.08
C ALA A 51 3.24 -6.81 -17.19
N ASN A 52 2.20 -7.38 -16.59
CA ASN A 52 1.83 -8.77 -16.85
C ASN A 52 0.99 -8.83 -18.13
N VAL A 53 1.36 -9.73 -19.04
CA VAL A 53 0.72 -9.87 -20.35
C VAL A 53 -0.19 -11.10 -20.31
N GLU A 54 -1.50 -10.88 -20.29
CA GLU A 54 -2.51 -11.95 -20.26
C GLU A 54 -2.93 -12.33 -21.69
N VAL A 55 -3.09 -13.63 -21.99
CA VAL A 55 -3.63 -14.08 -23.28
C VAL A 55 -5.15 -13.96 -23.27
N LEU A 56 -5.68 -12.94 -23.96
CA LEU A 56 -7.13 -12.76 -24.13
C LEU A 56 -7.77 -13.80 -25.07
N GLY A 57 -6.98 -14.46 -25.90
CA GLY A 57 -7.48 -15.52 -26.76
C GLY A 57 -6.58 -15.90 -27.90
N ARG A 58 -6.97 -16.96 -28.59
CA ARG A 58 -6.30 -17.51 -29.76
C ARG A 58 -7.28 -17.56 -30.93
N SER A 59 -6.81 -17.15 -32.11
CA SER A 59 -7.57 -17.27 -33.36
C SER A 59 -7.91 -18.74 -33.65
N ALA A 60 -9.05 -18.98 -34.29
CA ALA A 60 -9.54 -20.32 -34.62
C ALA A 60 -8.59 -21.12 -35.54
N ASP A 61 -7.76 -20.42 -36.32
CA ASP A 61 -6.70 -21.00 -37.16
C ASP A 61 -5.39 -21.29 -36.39
N GLY A 62 -5.35 -20.97 -35.10
CA GLY A 62 -4.23 -21.22 -34.21
C GLY A 62 -2.99 -20.33 -34.41
N GLY A 63 -3.01 -19.42 -35.40
CA GLY A 63 -1.84 -18.64 -35.82
C GLY A 63 -1.73 -17.24 -35.22
N ARG A 64 -2.77 -16.75 -34.53
CA ARG A 64 -2.78 -15.41 -33.92
C ARG A 64 -3.19 -15.47 -32.45
N TYR A 65 -2.37 -14.87 -31.59
CA TYR A 65 -2.64 -14.68 -30.18
C TYR A 65 -3.02 -13.22 -29.94
N ARG A 66 -4.02 -13.00 -29.09
CA ARG A 66 -4.36 -11.68 -28.57
C ARG A 66 -3.90 -11.63 -27.13
N PHE A 67 -3.17 -10.57 -26.81
CA PHE A 67 -2.68 -10.31 -25.46
C PHE A 67 -3.24 -8.98 -24.95
N ALA A 68 -3.49 -8.89 -23.65
CA ALA A 68 -3.72 -7.64 -22.93
C ALA A 68 -2.57 -7.41 -21.97
N ALA A 69 -2.09 -6.17 -21.91
CA ALA A 69 -1.27 -5.74 -20.77
C ALA A 69 -2.22 -5.48 -19.60
N ARG A 70 -2.02 -6.18 -18.50
CA ARG A 70 -2.72 -5.97 -17.23
C ARG A 70 -1.68 -5.63 -16.16
N LEU A 71 -1.99 -4.61 -15.37
CA LEU A 71 -1.23 -4.33 -14.15
C LEU A 71 -1.74 -5.29 -13.08
N ASP A 72 -0.87 -6.19 -12.61
CA ASP A 72 -1.14 -7.06 -11.47
C ASP A 72 -0.95 -6.23 -10.19
N ARG A 73 -2.05 -5.61 -9.75
CA ARG A 73 -2.03 -4.64 -8.65
C ARG A 73 -1.65 -5.32 -7.35
N ALA A 74 -2.14 -6.54 -7.12
CA ALA A 74 -1.79 -7.31 -5.96
C ALA A 74 -0.29 -7.66 -5.92
N ALA A 75 0.30 -8.07 -7.06
CA ALA A 75 1.74 -8.34 -7.14
C ALA A 75 2.59 -7.09 -6.91
N LEU A 76 2.20 -5.96 -7.51
CA LEU A 76 2.89 -4.67 -7.28
C LEU A 76 2.85 -4.26 -5.80
N VAL A 77 1.70 -4.42 -5.15
CA VAL A 77 1.55 -4.10 -3.72
C VAL A 77 2.41 -5.04 -2.87
N ALA A 78 2.44 -6.34 -3.18
CA ALA A 78 3.32 -7.29 -2.51
C ALA A 78 4.80 -6.89 -2.67
N ALA A 79 5.24 -6.57 -3.89
CA ALA A 79 6.60 -6.12 -4.17
C ALA A 79 6.99 -4.85 -3.39
N LEU A 80 6.09 -3.86 -3.33
CA LEU A 80 6.30 -2.66 -2.53
C LEU A 80 6.37 -3.00 -1.05
N THR A 81 5.49 -3.88 -0.57
CA THR A 81 5.44 -4.30 0.84
C THR A 81 6.77 -4.93 1.29
N GLU A 82 7.47 -5.64 0.40
CA GLU A 82 8.80 -6.22 0.66
C GLU A 82 9.95 -5.20 0.64
N THR A 83 9.81 -4.12 -0.13
CA THR A 83 10.91 -3.20 -0.48
C THR A 83 10.82 -1.84 0.19
N LEU A 84 9.68 -1.53 0.80
CA LEU A 84 9.47 -0.29 1.53
C LEU A 84 10.38 -0.22 2.76
N PRO A 85 10.94 0.96 3.06
CA PRO A 85 11.69 1.17 4.31
C PRO A 85 10.80 0.90 5.52
N ASP A 86 11.40 0.43 6.61
CA ASP A 86 10.70 0.26 7.89
C ASP A 86 9.93 1.53 8.29
N GLY A 87 8.71 1.33 8.78
CA GLY A 87 7.79 2.40 9.15
C GLY A 87 6.93 2.91 7.99
N PHE A 88 7.19 2.53 6.74
CA PHE A 88 6.31 2.83 5.60
C PHE A 88 5.40 1.65 5.26
N VAL A 89 4.16 1.95 4.87
CA VAL A 89 3.19 0.96 4.40
C VAL A 89 2.45 1.47 3.17
N VAL A 90 2.09 0.55 2.27
CA VAL A 90 1.02 0.83 1.32
C VAL A 90 -0.28 0.95 2.11
N SER A 91 -0.89 2.13 2.07
CA SER A 91 -2.13 2.43 2.78
C SER A 91 -3.34 2.16 1.90
N HIS A 92 -3.25 2.50 0.61
CA HIS A 92 -4.37 2.46 -0.34
C HIS A 92 -3.91 2.08 -1.75
N VAL A 93 -4.80 1.39 -2.46
CA VAL A 93 -4.73 1.10 -3.89
C VAL A 93 -6.01 1.63 -4.50
N ASN A 94 -5.89 2.54 -5.43
CA ASN A 94 -7.02 3.26 -6.00
C ASN A 94 -7.50 2.56 -7.27
N ASP A 95 -8.76 2.77 -7.62
CA ASP A 95 -9.40 2.15 -8.79
C ASP A 95 -8.70 2.55 -10.10
N ASP A 96 -8.13 3.76 -10.15
CA ASP A 96 -7.33 4.28 -11.27
C ASP A 96 -5.91 3.69 -11.36
N GLY A 97 -5.54 2.80 -10.44
CA GLY A 97 -4.23 2.15 -10.37
C GLY A 97 -3.17 2.96 -9.61
N THR A 98 -3.51 4.11 -9.03
CA THR A 98 -2.60 4.85 -8.15
C THR A 98 -2.47 4.20 -6.77
N LEU A 99 -1.36 4.48 -6.08
CA LEU A 99 -1.02 3.89 -4.78
C LEU A 99 -0.64 4.98 -3.79
N SER A 100 -1.13 4.88 -2.56
CA SER A 100 -0.75 5.79 -1.46
C SER A 100 0.14 5.09 -0.45
N VAL A 101 1.35 5.60 -0.24
CA VAL A 101 2.30 5.11 0.78
C VAL A 101 2.30 6.07 1.97
N GLU A 102 2.09 5.52 3.17
CA GLU A 102 2.03 6.28 4.43
C GLU A 102 3.22 5.93 5.33
N TRP A 103 3.76 6.94 6.02
CA TRP A 103 4.66 6.72 7.15
C TRP A 103 3.84 6.54 8.43
N THR A 104 4.01 5.40 9.08
CA THR A 104 3.26 4.99 10.29
C THR A 104 3.61 5.79 11.54
N GLY A 105 4.62 6.67 11.49
CA GLY A 105 5.08 7.47 12.63
C GLY A 105 6.05 6.73 13.56
N ASP A 106 6.30 5.44 13.32
CA ASP A 106 7.24 4.60 14.07
C ASP A 106 8.42 4.14 13.20
N GLU A 107 9.54 3.80 13.86
CA GLU A 107 10.72 3.21 13.21
C GLU A 107 10.51 1.74 12.79
N ARG A 108 9.35 1.15 13.10
CA ARG A 108 8.97 -0.21 12.74
C ARG A 108 7.57 -0.22 12.19
N THR A 109 7.40 -0.94 11.08
CA THR A 109 6.06 -1.22 10.58
C THR A 109 5.34 -2.16 11.57
N PRO A 110 4.14 -1.83 12.07
CA PRO A 110 3.39 -2.72 12.94
C PRO A 110 3.20 -4.09 12.26
N SER A 111 3.56 -5.15 12.98
CA SER A 111 3.60 -6.51 12.42
C SER A 111 2.31 -6.85 11.68
N LYS A 112 2.43 -7.36 10.45
CA LYS A 112 1.32 -7.84 9.59
C LYS A 112 0.36 -6.76 9.05
N ARG A 113 0.55 -5.46 9.37
CA ARG A 113 -0.26 -4.39 8.75
C ARG A 113 -0.05 -4.35 7.24
N GLN A 114 1.20 -4.59 6.84
CA GLN A 114 1.72 -4.70 5.49
C GLN A 114 1.05 -5.81 4.65
N HIS A 115 0.67 -6.94 5.26
CA HIS A 115 -0.10 -8.00 4.57
C HIS A 115 -1.56 -7.59 4.32
N GLY A 116 -2.09 -6.65 5.11
CA GLY A 116 -3.46 -6.16 4.92
C GLY A 116 -3.65 -5.45 3.58
N ALA A 117 -2.65 -4.67 3.15
CA ALA A 117 -2.68 -3.99 1.85
C ALA A 117 -2.69 -5.00 0.69
N VAL A 118 -1.87 -6.05 0.79
CA VAL A 118 -1.84 -7.14 -0.21
C VAL A 118 -3.21 -7.82 -0.31
N LEU A 119 -3.82 -8.19 0.81
CA LEU A 119 -5.14 -8.84 0.80
C LEU A 119 -6.25 -7.93 0.24
N LYS A 120 -6.25 -6.64 0.56
CA LYS A 120 -7.17 -5.68 -0.04
C LYS A 120 -6.99 -5.58 -1.55
N ALA A 121 -5.74 -5.51 -2.01
CA ALA A 121 -5.41 -5.44 -3.43
C ALA A 121 -5.90 -6.68 -4.18
N ILE A 122 -5.73 -7.87 -3.59
CA ILE A 122 -6.27 -9.13 -4.14
C ILE A 122 -7.81 -9.06 -4.25
N VAL A 123 -8.49 -8.66 -3.17
CA VAL A 123 -9.96 -8.57 -3.16
C VAL A 123 -10.46 -7.58 -4.21
N ALA A 124 -9.84 -6.39 -4.31
CA ALA A 124 -10.19 -5.38 -5.30
C ALA A 124 -9.91 -5.83 -6.74
N GLU A 125 -8.87 -6.63 -6.95
CA GLU A 125 -8.47 -7.12 -8.27
C GLU A 125 -9.35 -8.27 -8.79
N GLU A 126 -9.78 -9.16 -7.89
CA GLU A 126 -10.62 -10.32 -8.22
C GLU A 126 -12.13 -10.00 -8.21
N MET A 127 -12.53 -8.86 -7.63
CA MET A 127 -13.89 -8.36 -7.69
C MET A 127 -14.25 -7.90 -9.11
N VAL A 128 -15.46 -8.22 -9.55
CA VAL A 128 -16.02 -7.76 -10.83
C VAL A 128 -17.07 -6.69 -10.54
N VAL A 129 -16.97 -5.59 -11.27
CA VAL A 129 -17.85 -4.43 -11.14
C VAL A 129 -18.42 -4.12 -12.52
N ASP A 130 -19.70 -3.78 -12.59
CA ASP A 130 -20.37 -3.38 -13.83
C ASP A 130 -20.04 -1.93 -14.24
N ASP A 131 -20.56 -1.50 -15.39
CA ASP A 131 -20.36 -0.15 -15.94
C ASP A 131 -20.90 0.97 -15.02
N ASP A 132 -21.84 0.65 -14.13
CA ASP A 132 -22.46 1.57 -13.16
C ASP A 132 -21.70 1.59 -11.81
N GLY A 133 -20.65 0.78 -11.66
CA GLY A 133 -19.85 0.69 -10.45
C GLY A 133 -20.43 -0.26 -9.38
N LEU A 134 -21.45 -1.05 -9.72
CA LEU A 134 -22.06 -2.04 -8.84
C LEU A 134 -21.29 -3.36 -8.88
N VAL A 135 -21.18 -4.01 -7.72
CA VAL A 135 -20.47 -5.29 -7.59
C VAL A 135 -21.29 -6.41 -8.22
N GLU A 136 -20.76 -7.03 -9.27
CA GLU A 136 -21.34 -8.23 -9.90
C GLU A 136 -20.90 -9.51 -9.20
N SER A 137 -19.63 -9.57 -8.77
CA SER A 137 -19.10 -10.71 -8.05
C SER A 137 -17.89 -10.35 -7.20
N VAL A 138 -17.65 -11.16 -6.16
CA VAL A 138 -16.53 -11.04 -5.23
C VAL A 138 -15.77 -12.35 -5.15
N PRO A 139 -14.47 -12.33 -4.76
CA PRO A 139 -13.71 -13.56 -4.64
C PRO A 139 -14.16 -14.42 -3.45
N THR A 140 -13.88 -15.72 -3.54
CA THR A 140 -13.98 -16.63 -2.40
C THR A 140 -12.82 -16.42 -1.43
N ARG A 141 -13.01 -16.75 -0.15
CA ARG A 141 -11.96 -16.75 0.88
C ARG A 141 -10.75 -17.58 0.43
N ASP A 142 -11.00 -18.79 -0.08
CA ASP A 142 -9.94 -19.69 -0.54
C ASP A 142 -9.15 -19.09 -1.71
N ARG A 143 -9.83 -18.40 -2.63
CA ARG A 143 -9.16 -17.73 -3.75
C ARG A 143 -8.25 -16.60 -3.27
N VAL A 144 -8.71 -15.80 -2.30
CA VAL A 144 -7.90 -14.73 -1.70
C VAL A 144 -6.67 -15.29 -1.00
N LEU A 145 -6.82 -16.36 -0.21
CA LEU A 145 -5.71 -16.99 0.51
C LEU A 145 -4.70 -17.65 -0.44
N ALA A 146 -5.17 -18.39 -1.44
CA ALA A 146 -4.32 -18.99 -2.46
C ALA A 146 -3.50 -17.93 -3.18
N ARG A 147 -4.12 -16.81 -3.57
CA ARG A 147 -3.43 -15.71 -4.23
C ARG A 147 -2.42 -15.02 -3.31
N ALA A 148 -2.72 -14.88 -2.02
CA ALA A 148 -1.78 -14.31 -1.06
C ALA A 148 -0.51 -15.18 -0.93
N VAL A 149 -0.66 -16.51 -0.94
CA VAL A 149 0.45 -17.46 -0.93
C VAL A 149 1.28 -17.38 -2.22
N GLU A 150 0.65 -17.27 -3.38
CA GLU A 150 1.34 -17.03 -4.66
C GLU A 150 2.22 -15.76 -4.61
N LEU A 151 1.79 -14.75 -3.86
CA LEU A 151 2.50 -13.49 -3.65
C LEU A 151 3.47 -13.50 -2.46
N GLY A 152 3.74 -14.67 -1.87
CA GLY A 152 4.75 -14.84 -0.82
C GLY A 152 4.27 -14.57 0.60
N VAL A 153 2.96 -14.37 0.83
CA VAL A 153 2.41 -14.25 2.18
C VAL A 153 2.16 -15.65 2.76
N ASP A 154 2.64 -15.92 3.97
CA ASP A 154 2.33 -17.17 4.68
C ASP A 154 0.81 -17.34 4.83
N GLU A 155 0.30 -18.56 4.58
CA GLU A 155 -1.14 -18.85 4.57
C GLU A 155 -1.80 -18.57 5.92
N GLY A 156 -1.14 -18.94 7.02
CA GLY A 156 -1.64 -18.70 8.37
C GLY A 156 -1.68 -17.20 8.71
N ASP A 157 -0.66 -16.46 8.28
CA ASP A 157 -0.62 -15.00 8.40
C ASP A 157 -1.67 -14.31 7.52
N ALA A 158 -1.90 -14.80 6.29
CA ALA A 158 -2.93 -14.31 5.40
C ALA A 158 -4.32 -14.53 6.00
N ALA A 159 -4.60 -15.73 6.50
CA ALA A 159 -5.86 -16.07 7.15
C ALA A 159 -6.12 -15.20 8.39
N ALA A 160 -5.15 -15.14 9.31
CA ALA A 160 -5.27 -14.32 10.51
C ALA A 160 -5.43 -12.83 10.19
N ARG A 161 -4.78 -12.35 9.12
CA ARG A 161 -4.91 -10.97 8.70
C ARG A 161 -6.26 -10.68 8.04
N LEU A 162 -6.80 -11.61 7.24
CA LEU A 162 -8.11 -11.51 6.62
C LEU A 162 -9.21 -11.46 7.68
N ASP A 163 -9.17 -12.35 8.68
CA ASP A 163 -10.12 -12.33 9.80
C ASP A 163 -10.05 -11.01 10.59
N ARG A 164 -8.83 -10.45 10.73
CA ARG A 164 -8.66 -9.13 11.33
C ARG A 164 -9.21 -7.99 10.47
N LEU A 165 -9.15 -8.08 9.14
CA LEU A 165 -9.80 -7.10 8.26
C LEU A 165 -11.32 -7.15 8.44
N ALA A 166 -11.89 -8.34 8.63
CA ALA A 166 -13.31 -8.48 8.93
C ALA A 166 -13.70 -7.89 10.29
N THR A 167 -12.89 -8.13 11.32
CA THR A 167 -13.09 -7.51 12.65
C THR A 167 -13.04 -5.97 12.60
N LEU A 168 -12.36 -5.41 11.60
CA LEU A 168 -12.21 -3.97 11.42
C LEU A 168 -13.23 -3.39 10.43
N GLU A 169 -14.25 -4.16 10.03
CA GLU A 169 -15.31 -3.71 9.10
C GLU A 169 -14.71 -3.18 7.79
N VAL A 170 -13.61 -3.81 7.36
CA VAL A 170 -12.95 -3.52 6.08
C VAL A 170 -13.49 -4.47 5.01
N VAL A 171 -13.72 -5.72 5.38
CA VAL A 171 -14.36 -6.73 4.51
C VAL A 171 -15.40 -7.48 5.33
N ASP A 172 -16.42 -8.00 4.68
CA ASP A 172 -17.34 -8.97 5.26
C ASP A 172 -17.03 -10.37 4.74
N LEU A 173 -17.01 -11.33 5.65
CA LEU A 173 -16.83 -12.74 5.32
C LEU A 173 -18.18 -13.46 5.46
N ASP A 174 -18.84 -13.72 4.33
CA ASP A 174 -20.15 -14.36 4.30
C ASP A 174 -20.23 -15.45 3.22
N ASP A 175 -20.86 -16.58 3.54
CA ASP A 175 -21.02 -17.76 2.69
C ASP A 175 -19.73 -18.21 1.95
N GLY A 176 -18.56 -18.02 2.57
CA GLY A 176 -17.26 -18.36 1.98
C GLY A 176 -16.71 -17.33 0.97
N TYR A 177 -17.39 -16.20 0.82
CA TYR A 177 -16.99 -15.06 -0.02
C TYR A 177 -16.43 -13.90 0.83
N VAL A 178 -15.71 -13.00 0.17
CA VAL A 178 -15.08 -11.82 0.78
C VAL A 178 -15.64 -10.56 0.14
N TYR A 179 -16.52 -9.87 0.84
CA TYR A 179 -17.16 -8.63 0.37
C TYR A 179 -16.40 -7.41 0.87
N PRO A 180 -16.18 -6.38 0.05
CA PRO A 180 -15.66 -5.10 0.54
C PRO A 180 -16.74 -4.39 1.37
N ASP A 181 -16.36 -3.85 2.53
CA ASP A 181 -17.24 -3.09 3.43
C ASP A 181 -16.91 -1.57 3.38
N GLU A 182 -17.57 -0.74 4.17
CA GLU A 182 -17.43 0.72 4.17
C GLU A 182 -15.97 1.17 4.38
N ASN A 183 -15.19 0.46 5.23
CA ASN A 183 -13.78 0.79 5.47
C ASN A 183 -12.81 0.10 4.50
N PHE A 184 -13.31 -0.57 3.45
CA PHE A 184 -12.45 -1.15 2.41
C PHE A 184 -11.57 -0.08 1.76
N SER A 185 -12.11 1.14 1.66
CA SER A 185 -11.61 2.31 0.90
C SER A 185 -11.40 2.02 -0.58
N ARG A 186 -12.10 2.77 -1.43
CA ARG A 186 -11.91 2.83 -2.89
C ARG A 186 -11.21 4.14 -3.34
N TYR A 187 -10.55 4.86 -2.44
CA TYR A 187 -9.97 6.20 -2.71
C TYR A 187 -8.55 6.40 -2.18
#